data_AF-A0A6G3TZC5-F1
#
_entry.id   AF-A0A6G3TZC5-F1
#
_cell.length_a   1.000
_cell.length_b   1.000
_cell.length_c   1.000
_cell.angle_alpha   90.00
_cell.angle_beta   90.00
_cell.angle_gamma   90.00
#
_symmetry.space_group_name_H-M   'P 1'
#
loop_
_entity.id
_entity.type
_entity.pdbx_description
1 polymer ?
#
loop_
_entity_poly.entity_id
_entity_poly.type
_entity_poly.pdbx_seq_one_letter_code
_entity_poly.pdbx_strand_id
1 'polypeptide(L)' 'ERRPHLAGAAGAALCGHALAAGWCVRIGSGRAVKVTDAGERALSALLGIEPAALR' A
#
# COMPACT_ATOMS: atom_id res chain seq x y z
N GLU A 1 14.64 5.96 -6.81
CA GLU A 1 14.76 4.62 -6.21
C GLU A 1 14.83 3.57 -7.33
N ARG A 2 15.64 2.51 -7.18
CA ARG A 2 15.73 1.37 -8.11
C ARG A 2 15.24 0.08 -7.44
N ARG A 3 14.01 0.10 -6.93
CA ARG A 3 13.26 -1.10 -6.52
C ARG A 3 12.13 -1.33 -7.53
N PRO A 4 11.71 -2.59 -7.77
CA PRO A 4 10.50 -2.86 -8.53
C PRO A 4 9.34 -2.11 -7.88
N HIS A 5 8.74 -1.17 -8.62
CA HIS A 5 7.63 -0.36 -8.14
C HIS A 5 6.58 -0.28 -9.22
N LEU A 6 5.32 -0.23 -8.80
CA LEU A 6 4.20 -0.07 -9.71
C LEU A 6 3.94 1.43 -9.90
N ALA A 7 4.34 1.95 -11.06
CA ALA A 7 4.07 3.34 -11.47
C ALA A 7 2.86 3.43 -12.42
N GLY A 8 2.48 4.65 -12.80
CA GLY A 8 1.42 4.90 -13.76
C GLY A 8 0.01 4.65 -13.23
N ALA A 9 -0.94 4.52 -14.15
CA ALA A 9 -2.38 4.46 -13.84
C ALA A 9 -2.74 3.30 -12.90
N ALA A 10 -2.14 2.12 -13.11
CA ALA A 10 -2.37 0.95 -12.26
C ALA A 10 -1.92 1.19 -10.80
N GLY A 11 -0.72 1.77 -10.60
CA GLY A 11 -0.22 2.10 -9.28
C GLY A 11 -1.08 3.16 -8.58
N ALA A 12 -1.54 4.17 -9.32
CA ALA A 12 -2.45 5.18 -8.79
C ALA A 12 -3.80 4.59 -8.37
N ALA A 13 -4.39 3.71 -9.20
CA ALA A 13 -5.65 3.04 -8.90
C ALA A 13 -5.53 2.11 -7.68
N LEU A 14 -4.45 1.32 -7.59
CA LEU A 14 -4.19 0.47 -6.42
C LEU A 14 -4.02 1.30 -5.16
N CYS A 15 -3.26 2.40 -5.22
CA CYS A 15 -3.09 3.31 -4.08
C CYS A 15 -4.44 3.92 -3.64
N GLY A 16 -5.27 4.35 -4.60
CA GLY A 16 -6.61 4.86 -4.32
C GLY A 16 -7.50 3.82 -3.64
N HIS A 17 -7.51 2.59 -4.16
CA HIS A 17 -8.26 1.49 -3.55
C HIS A 17 -7.78 1.16 -2.14
N ALA A 18 -6.47 1.03 -1.93
CA ALA A 18 -5.90 0.73 -0.62
C ALA A 18 -6.24 1.79 0.44
N LEU A 19 -6.27 3.06 0.04
CA LEU A 19 -6.72 4.15 0.91
C LEU A 19 -8.23 4.08 1.20
N ALA A 20 -9.05 3.87 0.17
CA ALA A 20 -10.50 3.80 0.31
C ALA A 20 -10.95 2.58 1.15
N ALA A 21 -10.26 1.46 1.03
CA ALA A 21 -10.53 0.23 1.78
C ALA A 21 -9.93 0.23 3.20
N GLY A 22 -9.21 1.30 3.59
CA GLY A 22 -8.58 1.41 4.91
C GLY A 22 -7.34 0.51 5.10
N TRP A 23 -6.79 -0.03 4.02
CA TRP A 23 -5.54 -0.82 4.06
C TRP A 23 -4.34 0.07 4.32
N CYS A 24 -4.38 1.30 3.81
CA CYS A 24 -3.39 2.33 4.06
C CYS A 24 -4.07 3.58 4.62
N VAL A 25 -3.33 4.33 5.45
CA VAL A 25 -3.73 5.65 5.95
C VAL A 25 -2.63 6.67 5.63
N ARG A 26 -3.02 7.91 5.36
CA ARG A 26 -2.06 9.01 5.17
C ARG A 26 -1.40 9.36 6.49
N ILE A 27 -0.10 9.67 6.44
CA ILE A 27 0.66 10.16 7.59
C ILE A 27 1.37 11.47 7.24
N GLY A 28 1.30 12.44 8.16
CA GLY A 28 1.83 13.79 7.94
C GLY A 28 1.07 14.57 6.86
N SER A 29 1.71 15.60 6.31
CA SER A 29 1.13 16.50 5.31
C SER A 29 1.44 16.10 3.85
N GLY A 30 2.25 15.06 3.66
CA GLY A 30 2.77 14.66 2.35
C GLY A 30 2.04 13.48 1.72
N ARG A 31 2.72 12.81 0.79
CA ARG A 31 2.20 11.59 0.12
C ARG A 31 2.48 10.30 0.88
N ALA A 32 3.11 10.38 2.06
CA ALA A 32 3.43 9.23 2.88
C ALA A 32 2.16 8.52 3.36
N VAL A 33 2.23 7.20 3.42
CA VAL A 33 1.17 6.34 3.94
C VAL A 33 1.76 5.32 4.91
N LYS A 34 0.94 4.87 5.85
CA LYS A 34 1.22 3.72 6.72
C LYS A 34 0.23 2.61 6.40
N VAL A 35 0.70 1.37 6.33
CA VAL A 35 -0.18 0.20 6.21
C VAL A 35 -0.81 -0.10 7.58
N THR A 36 -2.10 -0.42 7.59
CA THR A 36 -2.83 -0.84 8.79
C THR A 36 -2.73 -2.36 8.96
N ASP A 37 -3.07 -2.90 10.14
CA ASP A 37 -3.10 -4.36 10.35
C ASP A 37 -4.07 -5.05 9.37
N ALA A 38 -5.16 -4.38 9.01
CA ALA A 38 -6.09 -4.88 7.99
C ALA A 38 -5.45 -4.88 6.59
N GLY A 39 -4.66 -3.84 6.28
CA GLY A 39 -3.89 -3.76 5.05
C GLY A 39 -2.81 -4.82 4.95
N GLU A 40 -2.08 -5.12 6.02
CA GLU A 40 -1.07 -6.19 6.02
C GLU A 40 -1.69 -7.54 5.63
N ARG A 41 -2.84 -7.88 6.23
CA ARG A 41 -3.58 -9.11 5.91
C ARG A 41 -4.09 -9.14 4.47
N ALA A 42 -4.68 -8.04 3.99
CA ALA A 42 -5.23 -7.97 2.64
C ALA A 42 -4.14 -8.04 1.56
N LEU A 43 -3.03 -7.32 1.75
CA LEU A 43 -1.91 -7.31 0.82
C LEU A 43 -1.20 -8.66 0.77
N SER A 44 -1.06 -9.34 1.91
CA SER A 44 -0.56 -10.72 1.96
C SER A 44 -1.50 -11.68 1.23
N ALA A 45 -2.79 -11.66 1.53
CA ALA A 45 -3.76 -12.60 0.96
C ALA A 45 -4.00 -12.42 -0.55
N LEU A 46 -4.02 -11.18 -1.03
CA LEU A 46 -4.43 -10.87 -2.41
C LEU A 46 -3.24 -10.71 -3.36
N LEU A 47 -2.09 -10.25 -2.85
CA LEU A 47 -0.92 -9.91 -3.66
C LEU A 47 0.34 -10.69 -3.25
N GLY A 48 0.26 -11.55 -2.23
CA GLY A 48 1.41 -12.33 -1.75
C GLY A 48 2.51 -11.48 -1.14
N ILE A 49 2.18 -10.27 -0.64
CA ILE A 49 3.17 -9.36 -0.06
C ILE A 49 3.37 -9.73 1.41
N GLU A 50 4.60 -10.15 1.74
CA GLU A 50 4.97 -10.48 3.11
C GLU A 50 4.91 -9.25 4.04
N PRO A 51 4.31 -9.34 5.24
CA PRO A 51 4.23 -8.22 6.18
C PRO A 51 5.60 -7.60 6.54
N ALA A 52 6.66 -8.40 6.51
CA ALA A 52 8.02 -7.92 6.73
C ALA A 52 8.51 -6.92 5.67
N ALA A 53 7.94 -6.94 4.45
CA ALA A 53 8.27 -6.00 3.38
C ALA A 53 7.51 -4.65 3.50
N LEU A 54 6.57 -4.54 4.44
CA LEU A 54 5.71 -3.37 4.66
C LEU A 54 6.19 -2.49 5.83
N ARG A 55 7.26 -2.89 6.51
CA ARG A 55 7.92 -2.15 7.62
C ARG A 55 9.15 -1.40 7.12
#